data_AF-A0A838UBR7-F1
#
_entry.id   AF-A0A838UBR7-F1
#
_cell.length_a   1.000
_cell.length_b   1.000
_cell.length_c   1.000
_cell.angle_alpha   90.00
_cell.angle_beta   90.00
_cell.angle_gamma   90.00
#
_symmetry.space_group_name_H-M   'P 1'
#
loop_
_entity.id
_entity.type
_entity.pdbx_description
1 polymer ?
#
loop_
_entity_poly.entity_id
_entity_poly.type
_entity_poly.pdbx_seq_one_letter_code
_entity_poly.pdbx_strand_id
1 'polypeptide(L)'
;MLSSITLVDFLVANGLPRGHKLKNGLKIPEWILKNFDYRIACVRGLIDTDGCLFVHKHTVSSKEYKNIGLCFSSYSSILLIQVGNIFEEFGIIPHISTDGRMIYLYKASAVAKYLEVFGTSNERISSVYERWRGARVV
;
A
#
# COMPACT_ATOMS: atom_id res chain seq x y z
N MET A 1 23.18 9.26 18.61
CA MET A 1 23.60 8.25 17.63
C MET A 1 22.47 7.23 17.51
N LEU A 2 21.82 7.11 16.36
CA LEU A 2 20.77 6.10 16.13
C LEU A 2 21.47 4.77 15.83
N SER A 3 21.32 3.78 16.69
CA SER A 3 21.76 2.40 16.42
C SER A 3 20.55 1.55 15.97
N SER A 4 20.80 0.46 15.24
CA SER A 4 19.74 -0.49 14.85
C SER A 4 19.04 -1.09 16.08
N ILE A 5 19.77 -1.31 17.17
CA ILE A 5 19.24 -1.84 18.43
C ILE A 5 18.29 -0.82 19.06
N THR A 6 18.72 0.43 19.20
CA THR A 6 17.90 1.50 19.78
C THR A 6 16.61 1.73 18.99
N LEU A 7 16.66 1.61 17.66
CA LEU A 7 15.47 1.70 16.82
C LEU A 7 14.52 0.51 17.04
N VAL A 8 15.04 -0.70 17.10
CA VAL A 8 14.22 -1.90 17.38
C VAL A 8 13.57 -1.79 18.75
N ASP A 9 14.33 -1.41 19.78
CA ASP A 9 13.81 -1.24 21.14
C ASP A 9 12.73 -0.16 21.20
N PHE A 10 12.93 0.96 20.50
CA PHE A 10 11.90 1.98 20.33
C PHE A 10 10.63 1.42 19.68
N LEU A 11 10.75 0.69 18.56
CA LEU A 11 9.60 0.12 17.86
C LEU A 11 8.84 -0.89 18.72
N VAL A 12 9.57 -1.74 19.46
CA VAL A 12 8.97 -2.74 20.35
C VAL A 12 8.27 -2.07 21.54
N ALA A 13 8.93 -1.10 22.19
CA ALA A 13 8.33 -0.32 23.27
C ALA A 13 7.07 0.43 22.83
N ASN A 14 6.99 0.79 21.55
CA ASN A 14 5.85 1.47 20.94
C ASN A 14 4.87 0.52 20.21
N GLY A 15 4.84 -0.75 20.60
CA GLY A 15 3.75 -1.67 20.25
C GLY A 15 3.97 -2.53 19.01
N LEU A 16 5.17 -2.52 18.41
CA LEU A 16 5.50 -3.48 17.35
C LEU A 16 5.94 -4.82 17.98
N PRO A 17 5.33 -5.96 17.60
CA PRO A 17 5.67 -7.23 18.23
C PRO A 17 7.09 -7.69 17.87
N ARG A 18 7.85 -8.13 18.89
CA ARG A 18 9.13 -8.83 18.71
C ARG A 18 8.89 -10.31 18.38
N GLY A 19 9.81 -10.95 17.65
CA GLY A 19 9.75 -12.38 17.34
C GLY A 19 8.73 -12.71 16.24
N HIS A 20 7.92 -13.77 16.45
CA HIS A 20 6.98 -14.28 15.44
C HIS A 20 5.77 -13.35 15.26
N LYS A 21 5.97 -12.27 14.48
CA LYS A 21 5.04 -11.14 14.29
C LYS A 21 3.59 -11.55 14.01
N LEU A 22 3.36 -12.55 13.17
CA LEU A 22 1.99 -13.00 12.84
C LEU A 22 1.26 -13.61 14.05
N LYS A 23 1.92 -14.51 14.80
CA LYS A 23 1.39 -15.10 16.04
C LYS A 23 1.18 -14.03 17.12
N ASN A 24 2.01 -12.99 17.10
CA ASN A 24 1.98 -11.90 18.07
C ASN A 24 1.09 -10.73 17.62
N GLY A 25 0.22 -10.94 16.62
CA GLY A 25 -0.81 -9.96 16.24
C GLY A 25 -0.26 -8.71 15.56
N LEU A 26 0.64 -8.86 14.59
CA LEU A 26 1.17 -7.75 13.79
C LEU A 26 0.06 -6.84 13.28
N LYS A 27 0.12 -5.57 13.70
CA LYS A 27 -0.80 -4.51 13.33
C LYS A 27 -0.07 -3.18 13.35
N ILE A 28 -0.64 -2.17 12.69
CA ILE A 28 -0.19 -0.78 12.82
C ILE A 28 -0.45 -0.33 14.27
N PRO A 29 0.57 0.15 15.00
CA PRO A 29 0.41 0.66 16.35
C PRO A 29 -0.52 1.87 16.45
N GLU A 30 -1.20 2.00 17.58
CA GLU A 30 -2.21 3.03 17.81
C GLU A 30 -1.67 4.47 17.70
N TRP A 31 -0.42 4.71 18.12
CA TRP A 31 0.19 6.03 18.03
C TRP A 31 0.43 6.48 16.58
N ILE A 32 0.58 5.52 15.64
CA ILE A 32 0.62 5.81 14.20
C ILE A 32 -0.80 6.11 13.72
N LEU A 33 -1.79 5.29 14.10
CA LEU A 33 -3.18 5.47 13.65
C LEU A 33 -3.78 6.81 14.08
N LYS A 34 -3.45 7.28 15.28
CA LYS A 34 -3.94 8.56 15.82
C LYS A 34 -3.31 9.79 15.18
N ASN A 35 -2.22 9.64 14.44
CA ASN A 35 -1.53 10.75 13.81
C ASN A 35 -1.73 10.70 12.29
N PHE A 36 -2.23 11.80 11.73
CA PHE A 36 -2.54 11.91 10.30
C PHE A 36 -1.32 11.66 9.41
N ASP A 37 -0.21 12.36 9.68
CA ASP A 37 1.01 12.25 8.88
C ASP A 37 1.65 10.86 8.99
N TYR A 38 1.56 10.24 10.17
CA TYR A 38 2.14 8.91 10.40
C TYR A 38 1.36 7.83 9.67
N ARG A 39 0.02 7.92 9.58
CA ARG A 39 -0.77 7.00 8.74
C ARG A 39 -0.33 7.07 7.29
N ILE A 40 -0.18 8.27 6.74
CA ILE A 40 0.24 8.49 5.35
C ILE A 40 1.63 7.90 5.12
N ALA A 41 2.60 8.25 5.98
CA ALA A 41 3.97 7.75 5.85
C ALA A 41 4.08 6.23 6.03
N CYS A 42 3.32 5.66 6.97
CA CYS A 42 3.29 4.22 7.24
C CYS A 42 2.74 3.44 6.06
N VAL A 43 1.57 3.85 5.53
CA VAL A 43 0.98 3.20 4.35
C VAL A 43 1.91 3.33 3.15
N ARG A 44 2.48 4.51 2.89
CA ARG A 44 3.50 4.67 1.82
C ARG A 44 4.63 3.66 1.97
N GLY A 45 5.21 3.52 3.17
CA GLY A 45 6.31 2.60 3.41
C GLY A 45 5.94 1.12 3.20
N LEU A 46 4.73 0.72 3.58
CA LEU A 46 4.20 -0.63 3.35
C LEU A 46 4.05 -0.92 1.85
N ILE A 47 3.47 0.01 1.09
CA ILE A 47 3.31 -0.14 -0.35
C ILE A 47 4.67 -0.10 -1.08
N ASP A 48 5.57 0.79 -0.68
CA ASP A 48 6.90 0.91 -1.27
C ASP A 48 7.72 -0.40 -1.10
N THR A 49 7.48 -1.14 -0.02
CA THR A 49 8.21 -2.39 0.28
C THR A 49 7.53 -3.63 -0.29
N ASP A 50 6.26 -3.85 0.07
CA ASP A 50 5.52 -5.09 -0.20
C ASP A 50 4.39 -4.91 -1.22
N GLY A 51 4.22 -3.69 -1.74
CA GLY A 51 3.24 -3.36 -2.75
C GLY A 51 3.79 -3.31 -4.17
N CYS A 52 2.89 -3.13 -5.14
CA CYS A 52 3.25 -2.91 -6.54
C CYS A 52 2.19 -2.12 -7.29
N LEU A 53 2.63 -1.42 -8.35
CA LEU A 53 1.78 -1.05 -9.47
C LEU A 53 1.98 -2.03 -10.62
N PHE A 54 0.90 -2.36 -11.30
CA PHE A 54 0.89 -3.23 -12.46
C PHE A 54 -0.06 -2.69 -13.52
N VAL A 55 0.22 -3.02 -14.78
CA VAL A 55 -0.65 -2.69 -15.91
C VAL A 55 -1.28 -3.98 -16.40
N HIS A 56 -2.59 -4.10 -16.24
CA HIS A 56 -3.37 -5.18 -16.80
C HIS A 56 -3.77 -4.85 -18.24
N LYS A 57 -3.48 -5.77 -19.16
CA LYS A 57 -3.81 -5.64 -20.59
C LYS A 57 -4.97 -6.57 -20.93
N HIS A 58 -5.95 -6.07 -21.65
CA HIS A 58 -7.03 -6.89 -22.18
C HIS A 58 -7.30 -6.53 -23.63
N THR A 59 -7.62 -7.53 -24.45
CA THR A 59 -8.03 -7.32 -25.83
C THR A 59 -9.51 -7.59 -25.96
N VAL A 60 -10.27 -6.60 -26.41
CA VAL A 60 -11.70 -6.74 -26.70
C VAL A 60 -11.93 -6.26 -28.13
N SER A 61 -12.48 -7.13 -28.98
CA SER A 61 -12.73 -6.84 -30.41
C SER A 61 -11.50 -6.27 -31.13
N SER A 62 -10.35 -6.91 -30.94
CA SER A 62 -9.04 -6.51 -31.50
C SER A 62 -8.49 -5.16 -31.03
N LYS A 63 -9.12 -4.51 -30.03
CA LYS A 63 -8.60 -3.31 -29.38
C LYS A 63 -7.94 -3.69 -28.05
N GLU A 64 -6.71 -3.23 -27.83
CA GLU A 64 -5.98 -3.42 -26.57
C GLU A 64 -6.34 -2.29 -25.59
N TYR A 65 -6.74 -2.67 -24.37
CA TYR A 65 -7.02 -1.78 -23.25
C TYR A 65 -6.01 -2.02 -22.14
N LYS A 66 -5.47 -0.93 -21.58
CA LYS A 66 -4.49 -0.96 -20.50
C LYS A 66 -5.07 -0.31 -19.25
N ASN A 67 -5.37 -1.13 -18.24
CA ASN A 67 -5.77 -0.65 -16.93
C ASN A 67 -4.59 -0.70 -15.97
N ILE A 68 -4.48 0.29 -15.09
CA ILE A 68 -3.48 0.28 -14.03
C ILE A 68 -4.13 -0.17 -12.72
N GLY A 69 -3.41 -0.96 -11.96
CA GLY A 69 -3.81 -1.39 -10.64
C GLY A 69 -2.68 -1.26 -9.62
N LEU A 70 -3.06 -1.12 -8.35
CA LEU A 70 -2.16 -1.23 -7.20
C LEU A 70 -2.50 -2.50 -6.44
N CYS A 71 -1.48 -3.21 -5.97
CA CYS A 71 -1.62 -4.33 -5.04
C CYS A 71 -0.71 -4.14 -3.83
N PHE A 72 -1.20 -4.56 -2.67
CA PHE A 72 -0.43 -4.73 -1.44
C PHE A 72 -0.77 -6.09 -0.85
N SER A 73 0.25 -6.84 -0.43
CA SER A 73 0.04 -8.16 0.15
C SER A 73 0.59 -8.24 1.56
N SER A 74 -0.10 -8.99 2.42
CA SER A 74 0.36 -9.30 3.76
C SER A 74 -0.24 -10.62 4.25
N TYR A 75 0.50 -11.32 5.11
CA TYR A 75 -0.04 -12.45 5.85
C TYR A 75 -0.80 -12.03 7.12
N SER A 76 -0.72 -10.77 7.53
CA SER A 76 -1.55 -10.24 8.63
C SER A 76 -2.85 -9.67 8.06
N SER A 77 -3.96 -10.36 8.29
CA SER A 77 -5.30 -9.87 7.93
C SER A 77 -5.66 -8.59 8.67
N ILE A 78 -5.21 -8.44 9.92
CA ILE A 78 -5.41 -7.21 10.71
C ILE A 78 -4.71 -6.04 10.04
N LEU A 79 -3.46 -6.23 9.60
CA LEU A 79 -2.71 -5.18 8.91
C LEU A 79 -3.41 -4.78 7.60
N LEU A 80 -3.92 -5.76 6.84
CA LEU A 80 -4.68 -5.47 5.61
C LEU A 80 -5.95 -4.68 5.90
N ILE A 81 -6.73 -5.07 6.91
CA ILE A 81 -7.93 -4.33 7.30
C ILE A 81 -7.58 -2.90 7.71
N GLN A 82 -6.51 -2.68 8.49
CA GLN A 82 -6.08 -1.35 8.87
C GLN A 82 -5.65 -0.49 7.67
N VAL A 83 -4.89 -1.05 6.72
CA VAL A 83 -4.53 -0.33 5.49
C VAL A 83 -5.77 -0.03 4.65
N GLY A 84 -6.71 -0.97 4.57
CA GLY A 84 -7.98 -0.79 3.86
C GLY A 84 -8.83 0.33 4.45
N ASN A 85 -8.98 0.35 5.78
CA ASN A 85 -9.71 1.41 6.49
C ASN A 85 -9.04 2.78 6.27
N ILE A 86 -7.70 2.85 6.31
CA ILE A 86 -6.98 4.08 5.99
C ILE A 86 -7.30 4.49 4.54
N PHE A 87 -7.27 3.59 3.56
CA PHE A 87 -7.66 3.96 2.19
C PHE A 87 -9.08 4.54 2.12
N GLU A 88 -10.06 3.91 2.78
CA GLU A 88 -11.44 4.38 2.80
C GLU A 88 -11.59 5.78 3.42
N GLU A 89 -10.87 6.05 4.52
CA GLU A 89 -10.82 7.38 5.16
C GLU A 89 -10.29 8.47 4.21
N PHE A 90 -9.42 8.12 3.27
CA PHE A 90 -8.89 9.02 2.25
C PHE A 90 -9.68 8.96 0.92
N GLY A 91 -10.88 8.36 0.93
CA GLY A 91 -11.80 8.30 -0.21
C GLY A 91 -11.37 7.32 -1.30
N ILE A 92 -10.50 6.36 -0.98
CA ILE A 92 -10.04 5.30 -1.87
C ILE A 92 -10.76 4.01 -1.46
N ILE A 93 -11.52 3.40 -2.37
CA ILE A 93 -12.23 2.15 -2.08
C ILE A 93 -11.33 0.96 -2.43
N PRO A 94 -10.79 0.21 -1.46
CA PRO A 94 -9.99 -0.98 -1.72
C PRO A 94 -10.87 -2.20 -2.03
N HIS A 95 -10.29 -3.15 -2.75
CA HIS A 95 -10.82 -4.51 -2.84
C HIS A 95 -9.89 -5.46 -2.09
N ILE A 96 -10.39 -6.08 -1.01
CA ILE A 96 -9.66 -7.15 -0.32
C ILE A 96 -9.96 -8.47 -1.04
N SER A 97 -8.91 -9.24 -1.36
CA SER A 97 -9.04 -10.54 -2.00
C SER A 97 -9.83 -11.53 -1.14
N THR A 98 -10.47 -12.51 -1.77
CA THR A 98 -11.29 -13.53 -1.08
C THR A 98 -10.52 -14.30 -0.01
N ASP A 99 -9.22 -14.51 -0.20
CA ASP A 99 -8.36 -15.17 0.79
C ASP A 99 -7.87 -14.24 1.92
N GLY A 100 -8.20 -12.95 1.84
CA GLY A 100 -7.86 -11.93 2.84
C GLY A 100 -6.37 -11.63 2.91
N ARG A 101 -5.61 -11.83 1.83
CA ARG A 101 -4.14 -11.65 1.81
C ARG A 101 -3.66 -10.47 0.97
N MET A 102 -4.55 -9.85 0.21
CA MET A 102 -4.18 -8.77 -0.71
C MET A 102 -5.24 -7.67 -0.70
N ILE A 103 -4.77 -6.43 -0.84
CA ILE A 103 -5.59 -5.27 -1.19
C ILE A 103 -5.29 -4.90 -2.63
N TYR A 104 -6.34 -4.64 -3.40
CA TYR A 104 -6.27 -4.14 -4.77
C TYR A 104 -6.95 -2.79 -4.92
N LEU A 105 -6.33 -1.90 -5.70
CA LEU A 105 -6.97 -0.73 -6.29
C LEU A 105 -7.05 -0.94 -7.80
N TYR A 106 -8.22 -1.30 -8.32
CA TYR A 106 -8.39 -1.61 -9.76
C TYR A 106 -8.72 -0.41 -10.64
N LYS A 107 -9.09 0.72 -10.03
CA LYS A 107 -9.46 1.93 -10.78
C LYS A 107 -8.25 2.83 -10.93
N ALA A 108 -8.04 3.32 -12.15
CA ALA A 108 -7.04 4.34 -12.44
C ALA A 108 -7.16 5.58 -11.53
N SER A 109 -8.38 6.01 -11.22
CA SER A 109 -8.64 7.14 -10.31
C SER A 109 -8.20 6.83 -8.87
N ALA A 110 -8.39 5.60 -8.40
CA ALA A 110 -7.94 5.16 -7.08
C ALA A 110 -6.40 5.13 -7.01
N VAL A 111 -5.73 4.62 -8.04
CA VAL A 111 -4.26 4.64 -8.14
C VAL A 111 -3.73 6.07 -8.19
N ALA A 112 -4.35 6.95 -8.98
CA ALA A 112 -3.97 8.36 -9.05
C ALA A 112 -4.15 9.04 -7.68
N LYS A 113 -5.28 8.80 -7.00
CA LYS A 113 -5.54 9.36 -5.67
C LYS A 113 -4.56 8.85 -4.63
N TYR A 114 -4.18 7.57 -4.70
CA TYR A 114 -3.14 7.01 -3.86
C TYR A 114 -1.82 7.78 -4.03
N LEU A 115 -1.37 7.98 -5.28
CA LEU A 115 -0.12 8.69 -5.55
C LEU A 115 -0.18 10.17 -5.18
N GLU A 116 -1.35 10.81 -5.29
CA GLU A 116 -1.57 12.19 -4.87
C GLU A 116 -1.48 12.35 -3.35
N VAL A 117 -2.11 11.45 -2.59
CA VAL A 117 -2.24 11.56 -1.12
C VAL A 117 -1.02 10.98 -0.40
N PHE A 118 -0.60 9.77 -0.78
CA PHE A 118 0.45 9.02 -0.09
C PHE A 118 1.81 9.19 -0.76
N GLY A 119 1.82 9.33 -2.09
CA GLY A 119 3.03 9.29 -2.88
C GLY A 119 3.72 7.93 -2.87
N THR A 120 4.96 7.91 -3.35
CA THR A 120 5.84 6.73 -3.33
C THR A 120 7.29 7.21 -3.34
N SER A 121 8.16 6.47 -2.66
CA SER A 121 9.61 6.63 -2.75
C SER A 121 10.23 5.52 -3.61
N ASN A 122 9.43 4.56 -4.08
CA ASN A 122 9.89 3.44 -4.89
C ASN A 122 9.81 3.79 -6.39
N GLU A 123 10.97 3.93 -7.02
CA GLU A 123 11.08 4.26 -8.46
C GLU A 123 10.38 3.27 -9.38
N ARG A 124 10.22 2.00 -8.97
CA ARG A 124 9.47 1.00 -9.74
C ARG A 124 7.99 1.36 -9.82
N ILE A 125 7.42 1.90 -8.74
CA ILE A 125 6.02 2.33 -8.70
C ILE A 125 5.84 3.56 -9.59
N SER A 126 6.64 4.61 -9.39
CA SER A 126 6.53 5.84 -10.17
C SER A 126 6.77 5.60 -11.67
N SER A 127 7.77 4.82 -12.05
CA SER A 127 8.06 4.51 -13.45
C SER A 127 6.96 3.69 -14.16
N VAL A 128 6.23 2.83 -13.44
CA VAL A 128 5.06 2.14 -14.01
C VAL A 128 3.92 3.12 -14.25
N TYR A 129 3.66 4.00 -13.28
CA TYR A 129 2.60 5.00 -13.40
C TYR A 129 2.85 5.96 -14.57
N GLU A 130 4.06 6.52 -14.68
CA GLU A 130 4.40 7.49 -15.73
C GLU A 130 4.34 6.85 -17.14
N ARG A 131 4.84 5.62 -17.29
CA ARG A 131 4.72 4.89 -18.57
C ARG A 131 3.27 4.63 -18.97
N TRP A 132 2.43 4.24 -18.02
CA TRP A 132 1.02 4.02 -18.28
C TRP A 132 0.29 5.33 -18.61
N ARG A 133 0.59 6.40 -17.88
CA ARG A 133 -0.01 7.73 -18.10
C ARG A 133 0.37 8.31 -19.46
N GLY A 134 1.65 8.27 -19.83
CA GLY A 134 2.14 8.78 -21.13
C GLY A 134 1.51 8.06 -22.32
N ALA A 135 1.27 6.75 -22.21
CA ALA A 135 0.62 5.96 -23.26
C ALA A 135 -0.87 6.28 -23.48
N ARG A 136 -1.51 7.09 -22.61
CA ARG A 136 -2.91 7.53 -22.78
C ARG A 136 -3.06 8.92 -23.42
N VAL A 137 -1.97 9.67 -23.54
CA VAL A 137 -1.95 11.04 -24.09
C VAL A 137 -1.71 11.03 -25.61
N VAL A 138 -1.70 9.85 -26.22
CA VAL A 138 -1.52 9.61 -27.67
C VAL A 138 -2.81 9.13 -28.29
#